data_AF-A0A2J8LNK8-F1
#
_entry.id   AF-A0A2J8LNK8-F1
#
_cell.length_a   1.000
_cell.length_b   1.000
_cell.length_c   1.000
_cell.angle_alpha   90.00
_cell.angle_beta   90.00
_cell.angle_gamma   90.00
#
_symmetry.space_group_name_H-M   'P 1'
#
loop_
_entity.id
_entity.type
_entity.pdbx_description
1 polymer ?
#
loop_
_entity_poly.entity_id
_entity_poly.type
_entity_poly.pdbx_seq_one_letter_code
_entity_poly.pdbx_strand_id
1 'polypeptide(L)'
;MKPHFRNTVERMYRGTFFYNFNNRPIISRRNTVWLCYEVKTKGPSRPRLDTKIFRGQVYFEPQYHAEMCFLSWFCGNQLPAYKCFQITWFVSWTPCPDCVAKLAEFLAEHPNVTLTISAARLYYYWERDYRRALCRLRQAGARVKIMDDEEFAYCWENFVYSEGQPFMPWYKFDDNYAFLHRTLKEILRNPMEAMYPHIFYFHFKNLRKAYGRNESWLCFTMEVMKHHSPVSWKRGVFRNQVDPETHCHAERCFLSWFCDDILSPNTNYEVTWYTSWSPCPECAGEVAEFLAGHSNVNLTIFTARLYYFWDTDYQEGLRSLSQEGASVEIMGYKDFKYCWENFVYNDDEPFKPWKGLKYNFLFLDSKLQEILE
;
A
#
# COMPACT_ATOMS: atom_id res chain seq x y z
N MET A 1 -17.48 25.79 -24.95
CA MET A 1 -18.48 24.71 -25.14
C MET A 1 -18.24 23.65 -24.07
N LYS A 2 -19.24 23.33 -23.25
CA LYS A 2 -19.14 22.20 -22.30
C LYS A 2 -19.04 20.89 -23.10
N PRO A 3 -18.07 20.00 -22.85
CA PRO A 3 -18.09 18.69 -23.49
C PRO A 3 -19.37 17.96 -23.04
N HIS A 4 -20.22 17.61 -24.00
CA HIS A 4 -21.34 16.72 -23.74
C HIS A 4 -20.76 15.35 -23.36
N PHE A 5 -20.75 15.02 -22.07
CA PHE A 5 -20.35 13.71 -21.57
C PHE A 5 -21.38 12.66 -22.03
N ARG A 6 -21.22 12.12 -23.25
CA ARG A 6 -22.07 11.03 -23.80
C ARG A 6 -21.92 9.68 -23.05
N ASN A 7 -21.07 9.62 -22.02
CA ASN A 7 -20.72 8.40 -21.28
C ASN A 7 -21.26 8.36 -19.84
N THR A 8 -22.12 9.30 -19.44
CA THR A 8 -22.78 9.29 -18.13
C THR A 8 -24.15 8.64 -18.21
N VAL A 9 -24.45 7.70 -17.31
CA VAL A 9 -25.81 7.16 -17.12
C VAL A 9 -26.21 7.31 -15.65
N GLU A 10 -27.50 7.51 -15.39
CA GLU A 10 -28.01 7.66 -14.01
C GLU A 10 -28.12 6.30 -13.31
N ARG A 11 -28.62 5.29 -14.03
CA ARG A 11 -28.73 3.91 -13.55
C ARG A 11 -28.46 2.93 -14.68
N MET A 12 -28.01 1.73 -14.33
CA MET A 12 -27.80 0.62 -15.27
C MET A 12 -28.89 -0.44 -15.13
N TYR A 13 -29.14 -1.19 -16.21
CA TYR A 13 -30.06 -2.33 -16.16
C TYR A 13 -29.49 -3.48 -15.34
N ARG A 14 -30.37 -4.28 -14.73
CA ARG A 14 -30.01 -5.46 -13.90
C ARG A 14 -29.02 -6.38 -14.60
N GLY A 15 -29.30 -6.74 -15.86
CA GLY A 15 -28.42 -7.60 -16.67
C GLY A 15 -27.03 -6.97 -16.89
N THR A 16 -26.95 -5.64 -17.01
CA THR A 16 -25.66 -4.93 -17.14
C THR A 16 -24.87 -5.00 -15.84
N PHE A 17 -25.52 -4.83 -14.70
CA PHE A 17 -24.87 -4.94 -13.39
C PHE A 17 -24.29 -6.34 -13.19
N PHE A 18 -25.11 -7.40 -13.32
CA PHE A 18 -24.62 -8.78 -13.20
C PHE A 18 -23.54 -9.10 -14.23
N TYR A 19 -23.66 -8.60 -15.47
CA TYR A 19 -22.65 -8.82 -16.49
C TYR A 19 -21.35 -8.03 -16.27
N ASN A 20 -21.32 -6.94 -15.52
CA ASN A 20 -20.08 -6.16 -15.37
C ASN A 20 -19.49 -6.27 -13.97
N PHE A 21 -20.31 -6.28 -12.92
CA PHE A 21 -19.89 -6.29 -11.52
C PHE A 21 -19.72 -7.69 -10.92
N ASN A 22 -20.01 -8.78 -11.65
CA ASN A 22 -19.77 -10.13 -11.13
C ASN A 22 -18.31 -10.36 -10.70
N ASN A 23 -18.07 -10.85 -9.49
CA ASN A 23 -16.73 -10.94 -8.89
C ASN A 23 -15.93 -12.20 -9.27
N ARG A 24 -16.36 -13.00 -10.25
CA ARG A 24 -15.59 -14.16 -10.70
C ARG A 24 -14.19 -13.68 -11.16
N PRO A 25 -13.07 -14.23 -10.62
CA PRO A 25 -11.74 -13.64 -10.83
C PRO A 25 -11.26 -13.63 -12.28
N ILE A 26 -11.56 -14.70 -13.02
CA ILE A 26 -11.17 -14.86 -14.42
C ILE A 26 -12.43 -14.85 -15.27
N ILE A 27 -12.59 -13.79 -16.08
CA ILE A 27 -13.67 -13.68 -17.05
C ILE A 27 -13.11 -13.11 -18.35
N SER A 28 -13.20 -13.89 -19.42
CA SER A 28 -12.78 -13.46 -20.75
C SER A 28 -13.86 -12.59 -21.41
N ARG A 29 -13.44 -11.73 -22.35
CA ARG A 29 -14.30 -10.94 -23.26
C ARG A 29 -15.14 -9.81 -22.61
N ARG A 30 -14.79 -9.35 -21.41
CA ARG A 30 -15.39 -8.13 -20.81
C ARG A 30 -14.56 -6.90 -21.18
N ASN A 31 -15.00 -6.19 -22.22
CA ASN A 31 -14.23 -5.10 -22.83
C ASN A 31 -14.64 -3.69 -22.34
N THR A 32 -15.46 -3.62 -21.29
CA THR A 32 -16.02 -2.36 -20.77
C THR A 32 -15.74 -2.26 -19.27
N VAL A 33 -15.24 -1.10 -18.83
CA VAL A 33 -15.14 -0.74 -17.41
C VAL A 33 -16.32 0.16 -17.05
N TRP A 34 -17.02 -0.22 -15.98
CA TRP A 34 -18.03 0.61 -15.34
C TRP A 34 -17.48 1.17 -14.03
N LEU A 35 -17.70 2.48 -13.83
CA LEU A 35 -17.32 3.22 -12.63
C LEU A 35 -18.56 3.96 -12.13
N CYS A 36 -19.14 3.49 -11.04
CA CYS A 36 -20.13 4.25 -10.27
C CYS A 36 -19.38 5.08 -9.24
N TYR A 37 -19.72 6.36 -9.06
CA TYR A 37 -19.05 7.20 -8.07
C TYR A 37 -20.01 7.85 -7.10
N GLU A 38 -19.47 8.14 -5.92
CA GLU A 38 -20.09 8.99 -4.92
C GLU A 38 -19.11 10.07 -4.47
N VAL A 39 -19.56 11.33 -4.44
CA VAL A 39 -18.80 12.45 -3.88
C VAL A 39 -19.54 13.03 -2.67
N LYS A 40 -18.85 13.11 -1.53
CA LYS A 40 -19.33 13.69 -0.27
C LYS A 40 -18.38 14.78 0.21
N THR A 41 -18.88 15.79 0.94
CA THR A 41 -18.01 16.73 1.68
C THR A 41 -17.65 16.20 3.06
N LYS A 42 -16.44 16.46 3.55
CA LYS A 42 -16.09 16.21 4.96
C LYS A 42 -16.68 17.32 5.85
N GLY A 43 -17.43 16.92 6.87
CA GLY A 43 -18.09 17.78 7.86
C GLY A 43 -19.10 16.98 8.69
N PRO A 44 -19.66 17.51 9.80
CA PRO A 44 -20.55 16.75 10.69
C PRO A 44 -21.83 16.24 10.00
N SER A 45 -22.30 16.92 8.95
CA SER A 45 -23.48 16.52 8.18
C SER A 45 -23.18 15.63 6.97
N ARG A 46 -21.90 15.51 6.53
CA ARG A 46 -21.44 14.78 5.33
C ARG A 46 -22.43 14.75 4.15
N PRO A 47 -22.97 15.89 3.68
CA PRO A 47 -23.99 15.88 2.63
C PRO A 47 -23.42 15.28 1.33
N ARG A 48 -24.23 14.44 0.69
CA ARG A 48 -23.97 13.84 -0.63
C ARG A 48 -24.06 14.94 -1.69
N LEU A 49 -23.00 15.14 -2.48
CA LEU A 49 -22.93 16.21 -3.48
C LEU A 49 -23.40 15.76 -4.86
N ASP A 50 -22.91 14.61 -5.33
CA ASP A 50 -23.29 14.05 -6.62
C ASP A 50 -23.02 12.54 -6.67
N THR A 51 -23.83 11.82 -7.44
CA THR A 51 -23.68 10.39 -7.74
C THR A 51 -24.11 10.09 -9.16
N LYS A 52 -23.19 9.58 -9.97
CA LYS A 52 -23.48 9.12 -11.33
C LYS A 52 -22.62 7.93 -11.69
N ILE A 53 -22.79 7.45 -12.92
CA ILE A 53 -22.05 6.32 -13.49
C ILE A 53 -21.31 6.82 -14.72
N PHE A 54 -20.00 6.58 -14.77
CA PHE A 54 -19.19 6.70 -15.98
C PHE A 54 -18.95 5.31 -16.58
N ARG A 55 -19.01 5.25 -17.91
CA ARG A 55 -18.66 4.05 -18.68
C ARG A 55 -17.42 4.33 -19.54
N GLY A 56 -16.45 3.43 -19.50
CA GLY A 56 -15.25 3.44 -20.34
C GLY A 56 -15.04 2.12 -21.05
N GLN A 57 -14.31 2.12 -22.15
CA GLN A 57 -13.95 0.90 -22.88
C GLN A 57 -12.48 0.56 -22.65
N VAL A 58 -12.21 -0.71 -22.32
CA VAL A 58 -10.88 -1.21 -21.87
C VAL A 58 -9.82 -1.10 -22.97
N TYR A 59 -10.20 -1.37 -24.22
CA TYR A 59 -9.28 -1.43 -25.38
C TYR A 59 -9.17 -0.12 -26.17
N PHE A 60 -9.81 0.94 -25.68
CA PHE A 60 -9.66 2.27 -26.25
C PHE A 60 -8.54 3.01 -25.53
N GLU A 61 -8.01 4.05 -26.17
CA GLU A 61 -6.96 4.89 -25.61
C GLU A 61 -7.31 5.32 -24.16
N PRO A 62 -6.35 5.32 -23.22
CA PRO A 62 -6.61 5.56 -21.80
C PRO A 62 -7.46 6.79 -21.48
N GLN A 63 -7.42 7.83 -22.31
CA GLN A 63 -8.26 9.02 -22.17
C GLN A 63 -9.77 8.75 -22.20
N TYR A 64 -10.21 7.60 -22.72
CA TYR A 64 -11.61 7.17 -22.78
C TYR A 64 -11.99 6.18 -21.68
N HIS A 65 -11.06 5.86 -20.78
CA HIS A 65 -11.35 5.03 -19.62
C HIS A 65 -12.26 5.80 -18.65
N ALA A 66 -13.03 5.06 -17.84
CA ALA A 66 -14.06 5.65 -16.99
C ALA A 66 -13.46 6.58 -15.93
N GLU A 67 -12.25 6.24 -15.48
CA GLU A 67 -11.40 6.97 -14.55
C GLU A 67 -11.02 8.35 -15.10
N MET A 68 -10.56 8.42 -16.34
CA MET A 68 -10.19 9.68 -17.00
C MET A 68 -11.43 10.55 -17.27
N CYS A 69 -12.55 9.93 -17.62
CA CYS A 69 -13.84 10.62 -17.73
C CYS A 69 -14.25 11.27 -16.40
N PHE A 70 -14.10 10.54 -15.28
CA PHE A 70 -14.35 11.08 -13.95
C PHE A 70 -13.42 12.25 -13.63
N LEU A 71 -12.11 12.10 -13.84
CA LEU A 71 -11.13 13.16 -13.53
C LEU A 71 -11.42 14.44 -14.31
N SER A 72 -11.69 14.32 -15.61
CA SER A 72 -12.07 15.45 -16.47
C SER A 72 -13.33 16.15 -15.96
N TRP A 73 -14.36 15.38 -15.58
CA TRP A 73 -15.58 15.92 -15.00
C TRP A 73 -15.31 16.62 -13.65
N PHE A 74 -14.60 15.96 -12.74
CA PHE A 74 -14.36 16.46 -11.39
C PHE A 74 -13.57 17.78 -11.41
N CYS A 75 -12.49 17.85 -12.19
CA CYS A 75 -11.69 19.07 -12.35
C CYS A 75 -12.46 20.17 -13.10
N GLY A 76 -13.30 19.80 -14.07
CA GLY A 76 -14.12 20.75 -14.84
C GLY A 76 -15.22 21.44 -14.02
N ASN A 77 -15.63 20.88 -12.88
CA ASN A 77 -16.68 21.45 -12.03
C ASN A 77 -16.21 22.53 -11.04
N GLN A 78 -14.93 22.92 -11.08
CA GLN A 78 -14.37 24.05 -10.29
C GLN A 78 -14.80 24.04 -8.81
N LEU A 79 -14.57 22.90 -8.13
CA LEU A 79 -14.98 22.73 -6.75
C LEU A 79 -14.19 23.64 -5.78
N PRO A 80 -14.79 24.14 -4.69
CA PRO A 80 -14.12 25.09 -3.81
C PRO A 80 -12.90 24.49 -3.10
N ALA A 81 -11.73 25.13 -3.24
CA ALA A 81 -10.44 24.66 -2.71
C ALA A 81 -10.40 24.46 -1.19
N TYR A 82 -11.25 25.18 -0.44
CA TYR A 82 -11.30 25.11 1.02
C TYR A 82 -12.13 23.95 1.57
N LYS A 83 -12.86 23.21 0.71
CA LYS A 83 -13.66 22.05 1.12
C LYS A 83 -12.85 20.78 0.95
N CYS A 84 -12.98 19.87 1.93
CA CYS A 84 -12.43 18.53 1.81
C CYS A 84 -13.47 17.57 1.22
N PHE A 85 -13.06 16.76 0.25
CA PHE A 85 -13.93 15.83 -0.47
C PHE A 85 -13.58 14.39 -0.15
N GLN A 86 -14.61 13.55 -0.01
CA GLN A 86 -14.50 12.12 0.04
C GLN A 86 -15.15 11.53 -1.20
N ILE A 87 -14.34 10.88 -2.02
CA ILE A 87 -14.74 10.26 -3.26
C ILE A 87 -14.69 8.74 -3.05
N THR A 88 -15.78 8.06 -3.38
CA THR A 88 -15.84 6.60 -3.42
C THR A 88 -16.15 6.17 -4.84
N TRP A 89 -15.35 5.28 -5.39
CA TRP A 89 -15.58 4.65 -6.69
C TRP A 89 -15.92 3.17 -6.48
N PHE A 90 -16.96 2.72 -7.17
CA PHE A 90 -17.31 1.31 -7.32
C PHE A 90 -17.03 0.91 -8.76
N VAL A 91 -15.97 0.15 -8.97
CA VAL A 91 -15.46 -0.17 -10.30
C VAL A 91 -15.58 -1.64 -10.62
N SER A 92 -15.97 -1.95 -11.85
CA SER A 92 -16.05 -3.34 -12.33
C SER A 92 -14.68 -4.04 -12.43
N TRP A 93 -13.61 -3.26 -12.56
CA TRP A 93 -12.21 -3.70 -12.68
C TRP A 93 -11.32 -2.63 -12.04
N THR A 94 -10.20 -3.03 -11.46
CA THR A 94 -9.18 -2.06 -11.02
C THR A 94 -8.61 -1.27 -12.20
N PRO A 95 -8.18 -0.01 -11.99
CA PRO A 95 -7.64 0.83 -13.05
C PRO A 95 -6.36 0.28 -13.67
N CYS A 96 -6.13 0.63 -14.94
CA CYS A 96 -4.88 0.32 -15.64
C CYS A 96 -3.71 1.21 -15.19
N PRO A 97 -2.45 0.85 -15.50
CA PRO A 97 -1.28 1.63 -15.11
C PRO A 97 -1.30 3.11 -15.52
N ASP A 98 -1.78 3.42 -16.73
CA ASP A 98 -1.86 4.80 -17.24
C ASP A 98 -2.87 5.64 -16.45
N CYS A 99 -4.06 5.09 -16.18
CA CYS A 99 -5.07 5.72 -15.35
C CYS A 99 -4.57 5.92 -13.91
N VAL A 100 -3.83 4.94 -13.36
CA VAL A 100 -3.21 5.06 -12.04
C VAL A 100 -2.20 6.20 -11.98
N ALA A 101 -1.36 6.37 -13.00
CA ALA A 101 -0.38 7.46 -13.03
C ALA A 101 -1.08 8.83 -12.94
N LYS A 102 -2.15 9.01 -13.71
CA LYS A 102 -2.96 10.24 -13.69
C LYS A 102 -3.72 10.44 -12.38
N LEU A 103 -4.20 9.36 -11.76
CA LEU A 103 -4.81 9.42 -10.43
C LEU A 103 -3.81 9.82 -9.34
N ALA A 104 -2.57 9.36 -9.44
CA ALA A 104 -1.53 9.71 -8.48
C ALA A 104 -1.16 11.21 -8.58
N GLU A 105 -1.02 11.74 -9.80
CA GLU A 105 -0.84 13.19 -10.03
C GLU A 105 -2.00 13.99 -9.42
N PHE A 106 -3.23 13.60 -9.73
CA PHE A 106 -4.44 14.24 -9.19
C PHE A 106 -4.46 14.27 -7.65
N LEU A 107 -4.14 13.16 -6.99
CA LEU A 107 -4.14 13.11 -5.52
C LEU A 107 -3.02 13.96 -4.90
N ALA A 108 -1.88 14.08 -5.58
CA ALA A 108 -0.79 14.96 -5.15
C ALA A 108 -1.17 16.45 -5.26
N GLU A 109 -1.87 16.83 -6.34
CA GLU A 109 -2.33 18.21 -6.57
C GLU A 109 -3.51 18.61 -5.67
N HIS A 110 -4.28 17.63 -5.18
CA HIS A 110 -5.51 17.84 -4.41
C HIS A 110 -5.46 17.20 -3.01
N PRO A 111 -4.67 17.76 -2.06
CA PRO A 111 -4.53 17.21 -0.70
C PRO A 111 -5.84 17.26 0.12
N ASN A 112 -6.83 18.03 -0.34
CA ASN A 112 -8.17 18.11 0.24
C ASN A 112 -9.09 16.95 -0.21
N VAL A 113 -8.64 16.07 -1.11
CA VAL A 113 -9.41 14.94 -1.62
C VAL A 113 -8.94 13.63 -0.96
N THR A 114 -9.89 12.79 -0.57
CA THR A 114 -9.62 11.39 -0.22
C THR A 114 -10.40 10.48 -1.17
N LEU A 115 -9.69 9.52 -1.77
CA LEU A 115 -10.25 8.57 -2.73
C LEU A 115 -10.27 7.16 -2.15
N THR A 116 -11.43 6.52 -2.22
CA THR A 116 -11.61 5.08 -1.99
C THR A 116 -12.05 4.43 -3.30
N ILE A 117 -11.36 3.37 -3.73
CA ILE A 117 -11.73 2.55 -4.88
C ILE A 117 -12.10 1.15 -4.38
N SER A 118 -13.37 0.81 -4.49
CA SER A 118 -13.92 -0.51 -4.24
C SER A 118 -14.09 -1.22 -5.59
N ALA A 119 -13.28 -2.25 -5.83
CA ALA A 119 -13.27 -2.97 -7.10
C ALA A 119 -13.99 -4.31 -7.00
N ALA A 120 -14.87 -4.60 -7.96
CA ALA A 120 -15.50 -5.91 -8.06
C ALA A 120 -14.50 -7.02 -8.41
N ARG A 121 -13.42 -6.67 -9.14
CA ARG A 121 -12.36 -7.59 -9.58
C ARG A 121 -11.03 -6.86 -9.78
N LEU A 122 -9.95 -7.63 -9.72
CA LEU A 122 -8.61 -7.17 -10.05
C LEU A 122 -8.31 -7.40 -11.54
N TYR A 123 -7.90 -6.35 -12.23
CA TYR A 123 -7.56 -6.41 -13.65
C TYR A 123 -6.09 -6.82 -13.84
N TYR A 124 -5.85 -7.84 -14.68
CA TYR A 124 -4.52 -8.40 -14.96
C TYR A 124 -3.64 -8.59 -13.71
N TYR A 125 -4.21 -9.10 -12.62
CA TYR A 125 -3.52 -9.19 -11.33
C TYR A 125 -2.31 -10.13 -11.30
N TRP A 126 -2.15 -10.99 -12.32
CA TRP A 126 -0.97 -11.81 -12.55
C TRP A 126 0.19 -11.04 -13.21
N GLU A 127 -0.08 -9.88 -13.81
CA GLU A 127 0.93 -9.07 -14.50
C GLU A 127 1.61 -8.08 -13.56
N ARG A 128 2.94 -7.99 -13.70
CA ARG A 128 3.79 -7.21 -12.80
C ARG A 128 3.43 -5.72 -12.79
N ASP A 129 3.13 -5.15 -13.94
CA ASP A 129 2.88 -3.70 -14.07
C ASP A 129 1.53 -3.30 -13.46
N TYR A 130 0.51 -4.15 -13.55
CA TYR A 130 -0.78 -3.93 -12.88
C TYR A 130 -0.65 -4.06 -11.35
N ARG A 131 0.10 -5.04 -10.87
CA ARG A 131 0.42 -5.16 -9.43
C ARG A 131 1.13 -3.90 -8.93
N ARG A 132 2.13 -3.40 -9.67
CA ARG A 132 2.84 -2.15 -9.36
C ARG A 132 1.94 -0.93 -9.37
N ALA A 133 1.02 -0.84 -10.33
CA ALA A 133 0.06 0.24 -10.41
C ALA A 133 -0.82 0.30 -9.15
N LEU A 134 -1.35 -0.83 -8.68
CA LEU A 134 -2.11 -0.88 -7.43
C LEU A 134 -1.29 -0.40 -6.21
N CYS A 135 -0.01 -0.75 -6.14
CA CYS A 135 0.89 -0.22 -5.10
C CYS A 135 1.07 1.29 -5.22
N ARG A 136 1.32 1.83 -6.42
CA ARG A 136 1.46 3.29 -6.66
C ARG A 136 0.21 4.07 -6.29
N LEU A 137 -0.96 3.52 -6.60
CA LEU A 137 -2.23 4.13 -6.23
C LEU A 137 -2.39 4.23 -4.70
N ARG A 138 -2.01 3.17 -3.98
CA ARG A 138 -1.95 3.18 -2.49
C ARG A 138 -0.94 4.21 -1.96
N GLN A 139 0.22 4.33 -2.61
CA GLN A 139 1.25 5.32 -2.24
C GLN A 139 0.77 6.76 -2.40
N ALA A 140 -0.04 7.03 -3.43
CA ALA A 140 -0.64 8.34 -3.65
C ALA A 140 -1.75 8.70 -2.64
N GLY A 141 -2.05 7.81 -1.69
CA GLY A 141 -3.01 8.06 -0.62
C GLY A 141 -4.43 7.56 -0.89
N ALA A 142 -4.66 6.86 -2.01
CA ALA A 142 -5.94 6.20 -2.27
C ALA A 142 -6.09 4.93 -1.41
N ARG A 143 -7.33 4.65 -0.99
CA ARG A 143 -7.71 3.37 -0.38
C ARG A 143 -8.22 2.45 -1.48
N VAL A 144 -7.66 1.26 -1.62
CA VAL A 144 -8.12 0.27 -2.61
C VAL A 144 -8.61 -0.97 -1.87
N LYS A 145 -9.82 -1.43 -2.17
CA LYS A 145 -10.39 -2.65 -1.60
C LYS A 145 -11.22 -3.44 -2.63
N ILE A 146 -11.56 -4.68 -2.28
CA ILE A 146 -12.52 -5.48 -3.03
C ILE A 146 -13.92 -5.18 -2.52
N MET A 147 -14.89 -5.09 -3.42
CA MET A 147 -16.29 -4.88 -3.06
C MET A 147 -16.81 -6.05 -2.22
N ASP A 148 -17.30 -5.76 -1.02
CA ASP A 148 -18.00 -6.69 -0.14
C ASP A 148 -19.51 -6.74 -0.45
N ASP A 149 -20.25 -7.63 0.23
CA ASP A 149 -21.70 -7.80 0.02
C ASP A 149 -22.48 -6.48 0.23
N GLU A 150 -22.12 -5.71 1.27
CA GLU A 150 -22.74 -4.42 1.57
C GLU A 150 -22.52 -3.41 0.43
N GLU A 151 -21.34 -3.38 -0.16
CA GLU A 151 -21.04 -2.51 -1.29
C GLU A 151 -21.73 -2.93 -2.58
N PHE A 152 -21.88 -4.23 -2.84
CA PHE A 152 -22.69 -4.71 -3.96
C PHE A 152 -24.17 -4.38 -3.76
N ALA A 153 -24.71 -4.58 -2.55
CA ALA A 153 -26.08 -4.21 -2.20
C ALA A 153 -26.31 -2.70 -2.33
N TYR A 154 -25.37 -1.89 -1.82
CA TYR A 154 -25.39 -0.44 -1.98
C TYR A 154 -25.39 -0.04 -3.46
N CYS A 155 -24.52 -0.66 -4.27
CA CYS A 155 -24.48 -0.36 -5.70
C CYS A 155 -25.76 -0.76 -6.43
N TRP A 156 -26.35 -1.89 -6.05
CA TRP A 156 -27.61 -2.36 -6.58
C TRP A 156 -28.76 -1.39 -6.29
N GLU A 157 -28.85 -0.91 -5.06
CA GLU A 157 -29.90 0.04 -4.65
C GLU A 157 -29.77 1.40 -5.34
N ASN A 158 -28.54 1.91 -5.45
CA ASN A 158 -28.29 3.29 -5.87
C ASN A 158 -28.07 3.45 -7.38
N PHE A 159 -27.49 2.45 -8.05
CA PHE A 159 -27.03 2.55 -9.44
C PHE A 159 -27.74 1.60 -10.39
N VAL A 160 -28.65 0.73 -9.92
CA VAL A 160 -29.37 -0.22 -10.77
C VAL A 160 -30.87 0.07 -10.78
N TYR A 161 -31.51 -0.16 -11.92
CA TYR A 161 -32.97 -0.28 -11.99
C TYR A 161 -33.40 -1.60 -11.33
N SER A 162 -33.45 -1.61 -9.99
CA SER A 162 -33.73 -2.80 -9.18
C SER A 162 -35.21 -3.17 -9.11
N GLU A 163 -36.11 -2.22 -9.41
CA GLU A 163 -37.58 -2.39 -9.27
C GLU A 163 -37.98 -2.81 -7.84
N GLY A 164 -37.22 -2.35 -6.83
CA GLY A 164 -37.46 -2.69 -5.43
C GLY A 164 -37.02 -4.11 -5.03
N GLN A 165 -36.42 -4.89 -5.94
CA GLN A 165 -35.87 -6.19 -5.62
C GLN A 165 -34.55 -6.04 -4.84
N PRO A 166 -34.27 -6.89 -3.83
CA PRO A 166 -32.99 -6.88 -3.14
C PRO A 166 -31.86 -7.42 -4.02
N PHE A 167 -30.62 -7.05 -3.71
CA PHE A 167 -29.45 -7.65 -4.32
C PHE A 167 -29.36 -9.12 -3.90
N MET A 168 -29.16 -10.02 -4.87
CA MET A 168 -28.97 -11.44 -4.62
C MET A 168 -27.58 -11.84 -5.11
N PRO A 169 -26.67 -12.27 -4.21
CA PRO A 169 -25.35 -12.78 -4.58
C PRO A 169 -25.44 -13.96 -5.55
N TRP A 170 -24.50 -14.04 -6.47
CA TRP A 170 -24.39 -15.17 -7.40
C TRP A 170 -23.62 -16.34 -6.79
N TYR A 171 -23.66 -17.49 -7.46
CA TYR A 171 -22.91 -18.68 -7.06
C TYR A 171 -21.40 -18.38 -6.88
N LYS A 172 -20.83 -18.85 -5.75
CA LYS A 172 -19.43 -18.64 -5.31
C LYS A 172 -19.04 -17.18 -5.04
N PHE A 173 -20.02 -16.32 -4.72
CA PHE A 173 -19.74 -14.93 -4.39
C PHE A 173 -18.69 -14.80 -3.27
N ASP A 174 -18.88 -15.49 -2.15
CA ASP A 174 -17.99 -15.41 -0.98
C ASP A 174 -16.60 -15.99 -1.26
N ASP A 175 -16.54 -17.15 -1.92
CA ASP A 175 -15.27 -17.78 -2.32
C ASP A 175 -14.44 -16.84 -3.21
N ASN A 176 -15.10 -16.19 -4.18
CA ASN A 176 -14.45 -15.25 -5.09
C ASN A 176 -14.01 -13.98 -4.35
N TYR A 177 -14.84 -13.47 -3.43
CA TYR A 177 -14.48 -12.33 -2.58
C TYR A 177 -13.24 -12.65 -1.74
N ALA A 178 -13.25 -13.78 -1.03
CA ALA A 178 -12.12 -14.22 -0.22
C ALA A 178 -10.84 -14.37 -1.05
N PHE A 179 -10.93 -14.96 -2.25
CA PHE A 179 -9.81 -15.06 -3.18
C PHE A 179 -9.28 -13.69 -3.58
N LEU A 180 -10.13 -12.81 -4.13
CA LEU A 180 -9.74 -11.50 -4.62
C LEU A 180 -9.20 -10.61 -3.51
N HIS A 181 -9.82 -10.66 -2.33
CA HIS A 181 -9.42 -9.91 -1.16
C HIS A 181 -8.03 -10.33 -0.69
N ARG A 182 -7.77 -11.65 -0.61
CA ARG A 182 -6.44 -12.18 -0.30
C ARG A 182 -5.41 -11.78 -1.36
N THR A 183 -5.74 -11.92 -2.64
CA THR A 183 -4.83 -11.53 -3.74
C THR A 183 -4.53 -10.04 -3.73
N LEU A 184 -5.53 -9.18 -3.47
CA LEU A 184 -5.28 -7.74 -3.32
C LEU A 184 -4.38 -7.46 -2.12
N LYS A 185 -4.62 -8.11 -0.97
CA LYS A 185 -3.75 -7.99 0.21
C LYS A 185 -2.32 -8.40 -0.12
N GLU A 186 -2.11 -9.52 -0.82
CA GLU A 186 -0.79 -9.97 -1.32
C GLU A 186 -0.15 -8.92 -2.25
N ILE A 187 -0.88 -8.41 -3.24
CA ILE A 187 -0.37 -7.39 -4.16
C ILE A 187 0.08 -6.14 -3.39
N LEU A 188 -0.75 -5.69 -2.45
CA LEU A 188 -0.47 -4.52 -1.63
C LEU A 188 0.54 -4.80 -0.50
N ARG A 189 0.93 -6.07 -0.29
CA ARG A 189 2.06 -6.47 0.56
C ARG A 189 3.38 -6.40 -0.19
N ASN A 190 3.42 -6.45 -1.52
CA ASN A 190 4.67 -6.33 -2.28
C ASN A 190 5.47 -5.07 -1.92
N PRO A 191 6.81 -5.15 -1.92
CA PRO A 191 7.64 -4.04 -1.55
C PRO A 191 7.51 -2.87 -2.53
N MET A 192 7.40 -1.67 -1.97
CA MET A 192 7.46 -0.43 -2.71
C MET A 192 8.88 -0.17 -3.22
N GLU A 193 9.02 0.60 -4.30
CA GLU A 193 10.33 0.97 -4.83
C GLU A 193 11.05 2.00 -3.94
N ALA A 194 10.33 3.06 -3.56
CA ALA A 194 10.81 4.15 -2.74
C ALA A 194 9.63 4.87 -2.05
N MET A 195 9.94 5.74 -1.09
CA MET A 195 9.00 6.63 -0.40
C MET A 195 9.23 8.10 -0.79
N TYR A 196 8.27 8.97 -0.49
CA TYR A 196 8.43 10.40 -0.74
C TYR A 196 9.35 11.07 0.30
N PRO A 197 10.06 12.15 -0.05
CA PRO A 197 10.99 12.86 0.84
C PRO A 197 10.40 13.24 2.21
N HIS A 198 9.18 13.77 2.22
CA HIS A 198 8.53 14.20 3.45
C HIS A 198 8.22 13.03 4.40
N ILE A 199 7.92 11.85 3.85
CA ILE A 199 7.73 10.60 4.62
C ILE A 199 9.06 10.19 5.26
N PHE A 200 10.15 10.17 4.50
CA PHE A 200 11.47 9.80 5.01
C PHE A 200 11.89 10.73 6.16
N TYR A 201 11.84 12.05 5.96
CA TYR A 201 12.20 13.02 6.99
C TYR A 201 11.32 12.96 8.24
N PHE A 202 10.04 12.60 8.08
CA PHE A 202 9.15 12.44 9.22
C PHE A 202 9.46 11.14 9.97
N HIS A 203 9.48 9.99 9.28
CA HIS A 203 9.56 8.66 9.89
C HIS A 203 10.98 8.19 10.21
N PHE A 204 12.04 8.58 9.52
CA PHE A 204 13.41 8.11 9.81
C PHE A 204 14.20 9.02 10.76
N LYS A 205 13.65 10.18 11.13
CA LYS A 205 14.33 11.08 12.08
C LYS A 205 14.59 10.40 13.44
N ASN A 206 15.85 10.23 13.82
CA ASN A 206 16.28 9.51 15.04
C ASN A 206 16.04 10.30 16.35
N LEU A 207 14.82 10.78 16.57
CA LEU A 207 14.46 11.49 17.79
C LEU A 207 14.46 10.56 19.01
N ARG A 208 14.94 11.04 20.17
CA ARG A 208 14.82 10.34 21.45
C ARG A 208 13.38 10.14 21.91
N LYS A 209 12.52 11.12 21.60
CA LYS A 209 11.07 11.08 21.85
C LYS A 209 10.36 11.50 20.56
N ALA A 210 9.58 10.59 20.01
CA ALA A 210 8.96 10.75 18.71
C ALA A 210 7.43 10.61 18.83
N TYR A 211 6.73 11.75 18.88
CA TYR A 211 5.27 11.78 18.96
C TYR A 211 4.64 11.71 17.55
N GLY A 212 3.46 11.09 17.45
CA GLY A 212 2.64 11.05 16.23
C GLY A 212 3.19 10.18 15.09
N ARG A 213 4.18 9.32 15.35
CA ARG A 213 4.76 8.38 14.37
C ARG A 213 4.17 6.99 14.55
N ASN A 214 2.89 6.85 14.21
CA ASN A 214 2.12 5.62 14.40
C ASN A 214 2.36 4.58 13.29
N GLU A 215 3.42 4.76 12.50
CA GLU A 215 3.75 3.92 11.37
C GLU A 215 5.21 3.51 11.42
N SER A 216 5.45 2.24 11.08
CA SER A 216 6.75 1.63 10.95
C SER A 216 7.04 1.42 9.48
N TRP A 217 8.20 1.93 9.06
CA TRP A 217 8.74 1.79 7.70
C TRP A 217 10.00 0.94 7.75
N LEU A 218 10.13 0.01 6.81
CA LEU A 218 11.25 -0.91 6.68
C LEU A 218 11.74 -0.84 5.25
N CYS A 219 12.93 -0.27 5.02
CA CYS A 219 13.61 -0.41 3.75
C CYS A 219 14.49 -1.65 3.81
N PHE A 220 14.66 -2.37 2.71
CA PHE A 220 15.58 -3.49 2.68
C PHE A 220 16.43 -3.50 1.42
N THR A 221 17.61 -4.06 1.56
CA THR A 221 18.42 -4.60 0.47
C THR A 221 18.61 -6.10 0.69
N MET A 222 18.76 -6.83 -0.41
CA MET A 222 18.98 -8.26 -0.36
C MET A 222 19.88 -8.70 -1.50
N GLU A 223 21.01 -9.28 -1.14
CA GLU A 223 21.89 -9.99 -2.07
C GLU A 223 21.54 -11.48 -2.05
N VAL A 224 21.30 -12.01 -3.24
CA VAL A 224 20.92 -13.42 -3.43
C VAL A 224 22.12 -14.13 -4.03
N MET A 225 22.67 -15.07 -3.28
CA MET A 225 23.84 -15.86 -3.66
C MET A 225 23.43 -17.29 -4.00
N LYS A 226 23.81 -17.76 -5.19
CA LYS A 226 23.63 -19.16 -5.61
C LYS A 226 25.00 -19.76 -5.89
N HIS A 227 25.29 -20.92 -5.29
CA HIS A 227 26.61 -21.56 -5.40
C HIS A 227 27.78 -20.59 -5.12
N HIS A 228 27.66 -19.76 -4.07
CA HIS A 228 28.66 -18.77 -3.65
C HIS A 228 28.97 -17.66 -4.68
N SER A 229 28.08 -17.43 -5.63
CA SER A 229 28.16 -16.30 -6.57
C SER A 229 26.95 -15.38 -6.42
N PRO A 230 27.11 -14.04 -6.40
CA PRO A 230 25.99 -13.11 -6.41
C PRO A 230 25.20 -13.25 -7.71
N VAL A 231 23.90 -13.54 -7.62
CA VAL A 231 23.03 -13.76 -8.79
C VAL A 231 22.03 -12.63 -8.97
N SER A 232 21.52 -12.07 -7.88
CA SER A 232 20.60 -10.94 -7.98
C SER A 232 20.67 -10.06 -6.75
N TRP A 233 20.38 -8.78 -6.98
CA TRP A 233 20.22 -7.79 -5.93
C TRP A 233 18.79 -7.26 -5.98
N LYS A 234 18.11 -7.25 -4.84
CA LYS A 234 16.76 -6.70 -4.70
C LYS A 234 16.74 -5.65 -3.61
N ARG A 235 15.85 -4.68 -3.77
CA ARG A 235 15.60 -3.65 -2.77
C ARG A 235 14.12 -3.31 -2.72
N GLY A 236 13.68 -2.72 -1.63
CA GLY A 236 12.37 -2.10 -1.57
C GLY A 236 12.00 -1.60 -0.19
N VAL A 237 10.75 -1.18 -0.05
CA VAL A 237 10.23 -0.54 1.16
C VAL A 237 8.89 -1.16 1.55
N PHE A 238 8.77 -1.55 2.81
CA PHE A 238 7.53 -1.94 3.47
C PHE A 238 7.08 -0.85 4.44
N ARG A 239 5.77 -0.78 4.63
CA ARG A 239 5.10 0.03 5.65
C ARG A 239 4.10 -0.86 6.36
N ASN A 240 3.95 -0.71 7.67
CA ASN A 240 2.93 -1.41 8.42
C ASN A 240 1.51 -1.14 7.84
N GLN A 241 0.68 -2.17 7.80
CA GLN A 241 -0.69 -2.09 7.31
C GLN A 241 -1.61 -1.66 8.45
N VAL A 242 -2.04 -0.39 8.42
CA VAL A 242 -2.98 0.19 9.39
C VAL A 242 -4.44 -0.15 9.05
N ASP A 243 -4.69 -1.38 8.62
CA ASP A 243 -6.02 -1.92 8.36
C ASP A 243 -6.63 -2.37 9.72
N PRO A 244 -7.85 -1.91 10.09
CA PRO A 244 -8.47 -2.23 11.39
C PRO A 244 -8.60 -3.73 11.69
N GLU A 245 -8.63 -4.57 10.65
CA GLU A 245 -8.78 -6.02 10.80
C GLU A 245 -7.45 -6.77 10.95
N THR A 246 -6.34 -6.23 10.44
CA THR A 246 -5.10 -7.02 10.28
C THR A 246 -3.86 -6.46 10.94
N HIS A 247 -3.81 -5.15 11.29
CA HIS A 247 -2.70 -4.52 12.03
C HIS A 247 -1.32 -5.15 11.77
N CYS A 248 -0.92 -5.26 10.50
CA CYS A 248 0.28 -6.01 10.13
C CYS A 248 1.52 -5.12 10.20
N HIS A 249 2.49 -5.45 11.05
CA HIS A 249 3.74 -4.72 11.15
C HIS A 249 4.62 -4.88 9.89
N ALA A 250 5.57 -3.96 9.69
CA ALA A 250 6.36 -3.91 8.46
C ALA A 250 7.28 -5.15 8.31
N GLU A 251 7.78 -5.65 9.43
CA GLU A 251 8.58 -6.86 9.61
C GLU A 251 7.81 -8.09 9.11
N ARG A 252 6.55 -8.23 9.55
CA ARG A 252 5.66 -9.33 9.14
C ARG A 252 5.30 -9.25 7.66
N CYS A 253 5.15 -8.03 7.13
CA CYS A 253 4.96 -7.82 5.69
C CYS A 253 6.17 -8.28 4.89
N PHE A 254 7.38 -7.96 5.37
CA PHE A 254 8.62 -8.46 4.76
C PHE A 254 8.68 -9.99 4.81
N LEU A 255 8.49 -10.61 5.98
CA LEU A 255 8.60 -12.06 6.13
C LEU A 255 7.59 -12.81 5.25
N SER A 256 6.34 -12.38 5.23
CA SER A 256 5.33 -12.98 4.34
C SER A 256 5.77 -12.91 2.88
N TRP A 257 6.15 -11.73 2.39
CA TRP A 257 6.64 -11.58 1.02
C TRP A 257 7.89 -12.42 0.73
N PHE A 258 8.83 -12.45 1.68
CA PHE A 258 10.09 -13.16 1.52
C PHE A 258 9.90 -14.67 1.46
N CYS A 259 9.11 -15.24 2.39
CA CYS A 259 8.81 -16.67 2.44
C CYS A 259 7.99 -17.14 1.24
N ASP A 260 6.97 -16.37 0.85
CA ASP A 260 6.02 -16.79 -0.19
C ASP A 260 6.63 -16.69 -1.60
N ASP A 261 7.41 -15.63 -1.87
CA ASP A 261 7.80 -15.27 -3.25
C ASP A 261 9.29 -15.47 -3.56
N ILE A 262 10.17 -15.51 -2.54
CA ILE A 262 11.61 -15.35 -2.74
C ILE A 262 12.43 -16.52 -2.19
N LEU A 263 12.08 -17.00 -0.99
CA LEU A 263 12.88 -17.94 -0.23
C LEU A 263 12.99 -19.28 -0.96
N SER A 264 14.21 -19.80 -1.05
CA SER A 264 14.53 -21.07 -1.69
C SER A 264 15.61 -21.81 -0.90
N PRO A 265 15.47 -23.13 -0.67
CA PRO A 265 16.41 -23.89 0.16
C PRO A 265 17.86 -23.91 -0.34
N ASN A 266 18.08 -23.75 -1.64
CA ASN A 266 19.40 -23.87 -2.27
C ASN A 266 20.07 -22.52 -2.56
N THR A 267 19.65 -21.47 -1.86
CA THR A 267 20.06 -20.09 -2.09
C THR A 267 20.39 -19.43 -0.76
N ASN A 268 21.49 -18.69 -0.71
CA ASN A 268 21.87 -17.91 0.47
C ASN A 268 21.46 -16.46 0.28
N TYR A 269 21.04 -15.81 1.37
CA TYR A 269 20.50 -14.46 1.36
C TYR A 269 21.23 -13.60 2.38
N GLU A 270 21.79 -12.48 1.91
CA GLU A 270 22.33 -11.42 2.77
C GLU A 270 21.30 -10.29 2.77
N VAL A 271 20.55 -10.18 3.85
CA VAL A 271 19.43 -9.25 4.00
C VAL A 271 19.84 -8.13 4.95
N THR A 272 19.64 -6.89 4.51
CA THR A 272 19.80 -5.71 5.37
C THR A 272 18.50 -4.97 5.47
N TRP A 273 18.02 -4.73 6.68
CA TRP A 273 16.87 -3.89 6.98
C TRP A 273 17.31 -2.53 7.52
N TYR A 274 16.62 -1.49 7.08
CA TYR A 274 16.70 -0.14 7.62
C TYR A 274 15.32 0.26 8.11
N THR A 275 15.11 0.21 9.42
CA THR A 275 13.79 0.40 10.02
C THR A 275 13.66 1.76 10.67
N SER A 276 12.46 2.36 10.60
CA SER A 276 12.17 3.60 11.31
C SER A 276 12.06 3.40 12.82
N TRP A 277 11.60 2.22 13.25
CA TRP A 277 11.45 1.79 14.63
C TRP A 277 12.07 0.39 14.76
N SER A 278 12.66 0.08 15.91
CA SER A 278 13.07 -1.30 16.18
C SER A 278 11.84 -2.21 16.25
N PRO A 279 11.98 -3.51 15.91
CA PRO A 279 10.88 -4.45 16.02
C PRO A 279 10.28 -4.48 17.44
N CYS A 280 8.97 -4.68 17.54
CA CYS A 280 8.30 -4.97 18.81
C CYS A 280 8.53 -6.43 19.24
N PRO A 281 8.22 -6.84 20.48
CA PRO A 281 8.51 -8.17 20.99
C PRO A 281 7.95 -9.29 20.12
N GLU A 282 6.71 -9.15 19.65
CA GLU A 282 6.06 -10.16 18.80
C GLU A 282 6.75 -10.28 17.44
N CYS A 283 7.11 -9.14 16.82
CA CYS A 283 7.83 -9.17 15.53
C CYS A 283 9.25 -9.68 15.69
N ALA A 284 9.93 -9.32 16.78
CA ALA A 284 11.26 -9.80 17.08
C ALA A 284 11.25 -11.33 17.30
N GLY A 285 10.26 -11.85 18.03
CA GLY A 285 10.05 -13.29 18.21
C GLY A 285 9.78 -14.03 16.89
N GLU A 286 8.87 -13.53 16.05
CA GLU A 286 8.59 -14.14 14.73
C GLU A 286 9.84 -14.14 13.82
N VAL A 287 10.64 -13.08 13.84
CA VAL A 287 11.88 -13.00 13.05
C VAL A 287 12.97 -13.92 13.63
N ALA A 288 13.10 -14.01 14.94
CA ALA A 288 14.04 -14.92 15.60
C ALA A 288 13.70 -16.39 15.28
N GLU A 289 12.44 -16.78 15.41
CA GLU A 289 11.97 -18.12 15.04
C GLU A 289 12.23 -18.42 13.56
N PHE A 290 12.01 -17.43 12.68
CA PHE A 290 12.34 -17.55 11.27
C PHE A 290 13.84 -17.82 11.05
N LEU A 291 14.74 -17.06 11.68
CA LEU A 291 16.19 -17.23 11.53
C LEU A 291 16.69 -18.58 12.06
N ALA A 292 16.14 -19.03 13.19
CA ALA A 292 16.45 -20.35 13.76
C ALA A 292 16.16 -21.50 12.77
N GLY A 293 15.11 -21.35 11.94
CA GLY A 293 14.72 -22.31 10.91
C GLY A 293 15.45 -22.17 9.56
N HIS A 294 16.17 -21.06 9.32
CA HIS A 294 16.69 -20.70 8.00
C HIS A 294 18.15 -20.21 8.05
N SER A 295 19.07 -21.15 8.28
CA SER A 295 20.51 -20.89 8.33
C SER A 295 21.12 -20.34 7.02
N ASN A 296 20.37 -20.38 5.92
CA ASN A 296 20.73 -19.78 4.64
C ASN A 296 20.39 -18.28 4.54
N VAL A 297 19.91 -17.66 5.61
CA VAL A 297 19.57 -16.23 5.67
C VAL A 297 20.41 -15.54 6.74
N ASN A 298 21.18 -14.54 6.34
CA ASN A 298 21.89 -13.65 7.25
C ASN A 298 21.16 -12.29 7.28
N LEU A 299 20.86 -11.79 8.47
CA LEU A 299 20.05 -10.59 8.66
C LEU A 299 20.82 -9.53 9.45
N THR A 300 20.94 -8.33 8.88
CA THR A 300 21.40 -7.12 9.58
C THR A 300 20.25 -6.12 9.67
N ILE A 301 20.00 -5.59 10.86
CA ILE A 301 18.93 -4.62 11.14
C ILE A 301 19.56 -3.32 11.63
N PHE A 302 19.47 -2.28 10.83
CA PHE A 302 19.74 -0.91 11.25
C PHE A 302 18.43 -0.22 11.63
N THR A 303 18.26 0.18 12.89
CA THR A 303 17.09 0.92 13.34
C THR A 303 17.37 2.40 13.58
N ALA A 304 16.48 3.28 13.10
CA ALA A 304 16.58 4.71 13.35
C ALA A 304 16.25 5.08 14.81
N ARG A 305 15.41 4.28 15.48
CA ARG A 305 14.95 4.53 16.85
C ARG A 305 14.60 3.23 17.54
N LEU A 306 14.92 3.13 18.82
CA LEU A 306 14.46 2.04 19.66
C LEU A 306 13.01 2.29 20.12
N TYR A 307 12.13 1.35 19.83
CA TYR A 307 10.72 1.38 20.22
C TYR A 307 10.59 0.85 21.64
N TYR A 308 10.01 1.65 22.53
CA TYR A 308 9.80 1.32 23.95
C TYR A 308 11.01 0.69 24.67
N PHE A 309 12.23 1.16 24.39
CA PHE A 309 13.48 0.55 24.90
C PHE A 309 13.64 0.52 26.42
N TRP A 310 12.78 1.19 27.18
CA TRP A 310 12.74 1.12 28.64
C TRP A 310 11.92 -0.07 29.17
N ASP A 311 11.16 -0.72 28.30
CA ASP A 311 10.30 -1.86 28.60
C ASP A 311 11.08 -3.16 28.40
N THR A 312 11.00 -4.06 29.37
CA THR A 312 11.78 -5.30 29.41
C THR A 312 11.43 -6.25 28.27
N ASP A 313 10.16 -6.32 27.85
CA ASP A 313 9.73 -7.24 26.79
C ASP A 313 10.34 -6.84 25.45
N TYR A 314 10.47 -5.53 25.22
CA TYR A 314 11.11 -4.96 24.02
C TYR A 314 12.62 -5.23 24.03
N GLN A 315 13.27 -5.13 25.19
CA GLN A 315 14.68 -5.47 25.35
C GLN A 315 14.94 -6.95 25.08
N GLU A 316 14.10 -7.83 25.64
CA GLU A 316 14.17 -9.27 25.42
C GLU A 316 13.97 -9.63 23.94
N GLY A 317 13.00 -9.03 23.25
CA GLY A 317 12.83 -9.23 21.82
C GLY A 317 14.10 -8.92 21.01
N LEU A 318 14.75 -7.79 21.28
CA LEU A 318 16.00 -7.43 20.59
C LEU A 318 17.16 -8.37 20.92
N ARG A 319 17.25 -8.85 22.17
CA ARG A 319 18.23 -9.87 22.55
C ARG A 319 18.00 -11.20 21.83
N SER A 320 16.75 -11.65 21.72
CA SER A 320 16.41 -12.88 21.00
C SER A 320 16.83 -12.83 19.53
N LEU A 321 16.65 -11.69 18.86
CA LEU A 321 17.15 -11.49 17.50
C LEU A 321 18.67 -11.66 17.41
N SER A 322 19.40 -11.04 18.33
CA SER A 322 20.87 -11.14 18.36
C SER A 322 21.35 -12.56 18.69
N GLN A 323 20.64 -13.29 19.54
CA GLN A 323 20.94 -14.68 19.89
C GLN A 323 20.75 -15.62 18.70
N GLU A 324 19.73 -15.40 17.87
CA GLU A 324 19.49 -16.14 16.63
C GLU A 324 20.32 -15.64 15.43
N GLY A 325 21.36 -14.83 15.70
CA GLY A 325 22.38 -14.47 14.72
C GLY A 325 22.11 -13.21 13.89
N ALA A 326 21.05 -12.45 14.16
CA ALA A 326 20.85 -11.16 13.52
C ALA A 326 21.80 -10.09 14.09
N SER A 327 22.46 -9.30 13.24
CA SER A 327 23.13 -8.08 13.70
C SER A 327 22.10 -6.97 13.90
N VAL A 328 22.06 -6.34 15.08
CA VAL A 328 21.14 -5.23 15.37
C VAL A 328 21.95 -3.98 15.72
N GLU A 329 21.76 -2.91 14.97
CA GLU A 329 22.57 -1.68 15.04
C GLU A 329 21.68 -0.42 14.94
N ILE A 330 22.19 0.73 15.40
CA ILE A 330 21.52 2.03 15.21
C ILE A 330 21.97 2.68 13.91
N MET A 331 21.02 3.22 13.14
CA MET A 331 21.33 3.98 11.92
C MET A 331 22.18 5.22 12.23
N GLY A 332 23.38 5.27 11.65
CA GLY A 332 24.27 6.42 11.63
C GLY A 332 24.04 7.33 10.42
N TYR A 333 24.92 8.31 10.25
CA TYR A 333 24.85 9.26 9.12
C TYR A 333 24.92 8.55 7.75
N LYS A 334 25.80 7.53 7.63
CA LYS A 334 25.99 6.80 6.38
C LYS A 334 24.74 6.02 6.00
N ASP A 335 24.06 5.43 6.97
CA ASP A 335 22.85 4.63 6.75
C ASP A 335 21.67 5.52 6.33
N PHE A 336 21.48 6.67 7.00
CA PHE A 336 20.46 7.63 6.55
C PHE A 336 20.72 8.18 5.16
N LYS A 337 21.99 8.48 4.83
CA LYS A 337 22.38 8.92 3.49
C LYS A 337 22.12 7.81 2.46
N TYR A 338 22.50 6.58 2.77
CA TYR A 338 22.26 5.43 1.91
C TYR A 338 20.76 5.24 1.65
N CYS A 339 19.93 5.32 2.70
CA CYS A 339 18.49 5.19 2.52
C CYS A 339 17.89 6.32 1.71
N TRP A 340 18.37 7.55 1.88
CA TRP A 340 17.94 8.69 1.08
C TRP A 340 18.27 8.50 -0.41
N GLU A 341 19.44 7.96 -0.73
CA GLU A 341 19.88 7.72 -2.11
C GLU A 341 19.16 6.52 -2.76
N ASN A 342 18.74 5.54 -1.96
CA ASN A 342 18.21 4.27 -2.49
C ASN A 342 16.70 4.06 -2.30
N PHE A 343 16.06 4.73 -1.35
CA PHE A 343 14.67 4.45 -0.98
C PHE A 343 13.79 5.70 -0.96
N VAL A 344 14.27 6.83 -1.48
CA VAL A 344 13.53 8.08 -1.53
C VAL A 344 13.48 8.62 -2.95
N TYR A 345 12.32 9.09 -3.39
CA TYR A 345 12.18 9.90 -4.60
C TYR A 345 12.78 11.29 -4.34
N ASN A 346 14.10 11.37 -4.41
CA ASN A 346 14.88 12.52 -3.97
C ASN A 346 15.15 13.56 -5.06
N ASP A 347 14.73 13.29 -6.30
CA ASP A 347 14.97 14.16 -7.47
C ASP A 347 16.43 14.63 -7.57
N ASP A 348 17.37 13.72 -7.30
CA ASP A 348 18.83 13.94 -7.24
C ASP A 348 19.30 14.97 -6.18
N GLU A 349 18.43 15.42 -5.28
CA GLU A 349 18.82 16.26 -4.16
C GLU A 349 19.66 15.48 -3.14
N PRO A 350 20.73 16.09 -2.58
CA PRO A 350 21.55 15.43 -1.58
C PRO A 350 20.83 15.32 -0.23
N PHE A 351 21.14 14.27 0.53
CA PHE A 351 20.64 14.12 1.90
C PHE A 351 21.09 15.27 2.80
N LYS A 352 20.12 16.02 3.34
CA LYS A 352 20.36 17.09 4.31
C LYS A 352 20.13 16.55 5.73
N PRO A 353 21.16 16.35 6.56
CA PRO A 353 21.00 15.80 7.91
C PRO A 353 20.27 16.79 8.82
N TRP A 354 19.39 16.29 9.69
CA TRP A 354 18.71 17.12 10.68
C TRP A 354 19.60 17.46 11.87
N LYS A 355 19.26 18.55 12.56
CA LYS A 355 19.91 18.95 13.82
C LYS A 355 19.83 17.82 14.85
N GLY A 356 20.96 17.46 15.44
CA GLY A 356 21.06 16.45 16.49
C GLY A 356 21.23 15.00 16.02
N LEU A 357 21.31 14.73 14.71
CA LEU A 357 21.46 13.37 14.17
C LEU A 357 22.58 12.58 14.87
N LYS A 358 23.80 13.13 14.91
CA LYS A 358 24.97 12.47 15.53
C LYS A 358 24.82 12.28 17.04
N TYR A 359 24.27 13.27 17.75
CA TYR A 359 24.11 13.21 19.20
C TYR A 359 23.05 12.19 19.61
N ASN A 360 21.97 12.06 18.83
CA ASN A 360 20.96 11.05 19.06
C ASN A 360 21.45 9.65 18.70
N PHE A 361 22.24 9.51 17.63
CA PHE A 361 22.91 8.25 17.28
C PHE A 361 23.72 7.72 18.47
N LEU A 362 24.65 8.51 19.01
CA LEU A 362 25.49 8.07 20.15
C LEU A 362 24.67 7.64 21.37
N PHE A 363 23.56 8.34 21.65
CA PHE A 363 22.68 7.98 22.76
C PHE A 363 21.94 6.66 22.51
N LEU A 364 21.33 6.51 21.34
CA LEU A 364 20.59 5.31 20.99
C LEU A 364 21.52 4.09 20.89
N ASP A 365 22.72 4.29 20.36
CA ASP A 365 23.74 3.25 20.20
C ASP A 365 24.20 2.74 21.57
N SER A 366 24.57 3.65 22.48
CA SER A 366 24.88 3.30 23.88
C SER A 366 23.73 2.54 24.54
N LYS A 367 22.47 2.95 24.29
CA LYS A 367 21.31 2.26 24.86
C LYS A 367 21.08 0.88 24.24
N LEU A 368 21.35 0.70 22.96
CA LEU A 368 21.25 -0.60 22.32
C LEU A 368 22.31 -1.54 22.86
N GLN A 369 23.56 -1.09 23.04
CA GLN A 369 24.62 -1.92 23.64
C GLN A 369 24.24 -2.39 25.05
N GLU A 370 23.73 -1.49 25.91
CA GLU A 370 23.21 -1.86 27.25
C GLU A 370 22.08 -2.90 27.20
N ILE A 371 21.31 -2.97 26.11
CA ILE A 371 20.20 -3.93 25.94
C ILE A 371 20.70 -5.28 25.44
N LEU A 372 21.74 -5.29 24.60
CA LEU A 372 22.30 -6.48 23.99
C LEU A 372 23.35 -7.19 24.88
N GLU A 373 23.89 -6.49 25.88
CA GLU A 373 24.61 -7.09 27.02
C GLU A 373 23.70 -8.02 27.85
#